data_AF-I1VEN4-F1
#
_entry.id   AF-I1VEN4-F1
#
_cell.length_a   1.000
_cell.length_b   1.000
_cell.length_c   1.000
_cell.angle_alpha   90.00
_cell.angle_beta   90.00
_cell.angle_gamma   90.00
#
_symmetry.space_group_name_H-M   'P 1'
#
loop_
_entity.id
_entity.type
_entity.pdbx_description
1 polymer ?
#
loop_
_entity_poly.entity_id
_entity_poly.type
_entity_poly.pdbx_seq_one_letter_code
_entity_poly.pdbx_strand_id
1 'polypeptide(L)'
;SQMAEAWGKKYLGDKWNVLSAGIEAHGVNPNAIKAMNEVDIDTTDQTSDIIDRDILDKADLVVTLCGHANDVCPTTPPHVKRVHWGFDDPA
;
A
#
# COMPACT_ATOMS: atom_id res chain seq x y z
N SER A 1 1.50 -3.16 3.77
CA SER A 1 1.20 -2.08 2.81
C SER A 1 1.73 -0.73 3.28
N GLN A 2 1.52 -0.35 4.55
CA GLN A 2 2.01 0.89 5.17
C GLN A 2 3.48 1.23 4.88
N MET A 3 4.40 0.28 5.11
CA MET A 3 5.82 0.47 4.81
C MET A 3 6.08 0.78 3.33
N ALA A 4 5.34 0.15 2.41
CA ALA A 4 5.48 0.40 0.98
C ALA A 4 4.99 1.81 0.60
N GLU A 5 3.92 2.31 1.23
CA GLU A 5 3.47 3.69 1.06
C GLU A 5 4.55 4.68 1.49
N ALA A 6 5.15 4.44 2.66
CA ALA A 6 6.19 5.31 3.22
C ALA A 6 7.41 5.38 2.30
N TRP A 7 7.91 4.22 1.84
CA TRP A 7 9.00 4.16 0.88
C TRP A 7 8.65 4.80 -0.46
N GLY A 8 7.43 4.58 -0.95
CA GLY A 8 6.94 5.19 -2.17
C GLY A 8 6.91 6.72 -2.08
N LYS A 9 6.35 7.28 -1.01
CA LYS A 9 6.35 8.73 -0.76
C LYS A 9 7.77 9.31 -0.73
N LYS A 10 8.73 8.61 -0.11
CA LYS A 10 10.14 9.04 -0.04
C LYS A 10 10.85 9.02 -1.39
N TYR A 11 10.69 7.97 -2.18
CA TYR A 11 11.47 7.78 -3.42
C TYR A 11 10.79 8.27 -4.69
N LEU A 12 9.46 8.24 -4.74
CA LEU A 12 8.69 8.70 -5.90
C LEU A 12 8.35 10.20 -5.81
N GLY A 13 8.37 10.75 -4.58
CA GLY A 13 8.15 12.17 -4.31
C GLY A 13 6.87 12.69 -4.96
N ASP A 14 6.90 13.93 -5.43
CA ASP A 14 5.72 14.63 -5.96
C ASP A 14 5.26 14.14 -7.35
N LYS A 15 5.99 13.20 -7.96
CA LYS A 15 5.64 12.65 -9.28
C LYS A 15 4.50 11.64 -9.21
N TRP A 16 4.28 11.05 -8.04
CA TRP A 16 3.30 10.00 -7.82
C TRP A 16 2.49 10.28 -6.58
N ASN A 17 1.17 10.16 -6.69
CA ASN A 17 0.31 10.06 -5.52
C ASN A 17 0.36 8.60 -5.01
N VAL A 18 1.03 8.38 -3.88
CA VAL A 18 1.22 7.04 -3.32
C VAL A 18 0.23 6.84 -2.17
N LEU A 19 -0.64 5.85 -2.33
CA LEU A 19 -1.68 5.48 -1.37
C LEU A 19 -1.57 3.99 -1.05
N SER A 20 -2.02 3.59 0.13
CA SER A 20 -2.17 2.19 0.49
C SER A 20 -3.53 1.87 1.07
N ALA A 21 -3.97 0.63 0.86
CA ALA A 21 -5.24 0.13 1.38
C ALA A 21 -5.17 -1.40 1.56
N GLY A 22 -6.01 -1.92 2.45
CA GLY A 22 -6.21 -3.34 2.68
C GLY A 22 -7.64 -3.79 2.31
N ILE A 23 -7.83 -5.11 2.18
CA ILE A 23 -9.18 -5.68 2.12
C ILE A 23 -9.92 -5.43 3.44
N GLU A 24 -9.17 -5.48 4.54
CA GLU A 24 -9.61 -5.13 5.87
C GLU A 24 -8.63 -4.10 6.48
N ALA A 25 -9.16 -3.24 7.34
CA ALA A 25 -8.37 -2.27 8.08
C ALA A 25 -8.31 -2.66 9.56
N HIS A 26 -7.14 -3.12 10.00
CA HIS A 26 -6.88 -3.54 11.39
C HIS A 26 -6.04 -2.52 12.18
N GLY A 27 -5.89 -1.31 11.64
CA GLY A 27 -5.01 -0.29 12.19
C GLY A 27 -3.56 -0.44 11.71
N VAL A 28 -2.75 0.59 11.98
CA VAL A 28 -1.33 0.57 11.61
C VAL A 28 -0.56 -0.28 12.63
N ASN A 29 0.18 -1.29 12.15
CA ASN A 29 0.97 -2.17 13.01
C ASN A 29 2.08 -1.36 13.73
N PRO A 30 2.14 -1.33 15.07
CA PRO A 30 3.18 -0.60 15.81
C PRO A 30 4.61 -1.02 15.45
N ASN A 31 4.83 -2.28 15.09
CA ASN A 31 6.14 -2.77 14.64
C ASN A 31 6.53 -2.20 13.28
N ALA A 32 5.56 -1.93 12.40
CA ALA A 32 5.83 -1.26 11.13
C ALA A 32 6.26 0.20 11.37
N ILE A 33 5.58 0.92 12.26
CA ILE A 33 5.98 2.29 12.64
C ILE A 33 7.40 2.29 13.22
N LYS A 34 7.68 1.35 14.13
CA LYS A 34 9.02 1.20 14.72
C LYS A 34 10.09 0.94 13.66
N ALA A 35 9.86 -0.01 12.75
CA ALA A 35 10.80 -0.36 11.69
C ALA A 35 11.07 0.80 10.73
N MET A 36 10.05 1.60 10.40
CA MET A 36 10.23 2.78 9.55
C MET A 36 10.97 3.91 10.28
N ASN A 37 10.75 4.09 11.59
CA ASN A 37 11.51 5.04 12.41
C ASN A 37 12.99 4.65 12.54
N GLU A 38 13.35 3.36 12.53
CA GLU A 38 14.75 2.91 12.54
C GLU A 38 15.55 3.35 11.30
N VAL A 39 14.85 3.75 10.22
CA VAL A 39 15.42 4.24 8.96
C VAL A 39 15.06 5.71 8.66
N ASP A 40 14.70 6.47 9.71
CA ASP A 40 14.35 7.89 9.64
C ASP A 40 13.21 8.19 8.65
N ILE A 41 12.16 7.37 8.67
CA ILE A 41 10.93 7.59 7.90
C ILE A 41 9.74 7.61 8.84
N ASP A 42 9.15 8.79 9.00
CA ASP A 42 7.95 8.96 9.79
C ASP A 42 6.71 8.46 9.04
N THR A 43 5.95 7.58 9.68
CA THR A 43 4.68 7.04 9.19
C THR A 43 3.53 7.29 10.16
N THR A 44 3.69 8.18 11.14
CA THR A 44 2.69 8.43 12.18
C THR A 44 1.40 9.03 11.64
N ASP A 45 1.46 9.78 10.54
CA ASP A 45 0.30 10.36 9.85
C ASP A 45 -0.40 9.36 8.89
N GLN A 46 0.11 8.14 8.74
CA GLN A 46 -0.53 7.14 7.88
C GLN A 46 -1.73 6.51 8.56
N THR A 47 -2.74 6.19 7.75
CA THR A 47 -3.99 5.55 8.18
C THR A 47 -4.09 4.13 7.62
N SER A 48 -4.81 3.28 8.33
CA SER A 48 -5.18 1.95 7.83
C SER A 48 -6.51 2.05 7.11
N ASP A 49 -6.46 2.16 5.79
CA ASP A 49 -7.65 2.34 4.97
C ASP A 49 -8.10 1.04 4.28
N ILE A 50 -9.40 0.95 4.03
CA ILE A 50 -10.01 -0.12 3.22
C ILE A 50 -9.94 0.28 1.74
N ILE A 51 -9.82 -0.70 0.85
CA ILE A 51 -9.82 -0.46 -0.60
C ILE A 51 -11.04 0.37 -1.02
N ASP A 52 -10.75 1.54 -1.58
CA ASP A 52 -11.73 2.42 -2.21
C ASP A 52 -11.78 2.14 -3.72
N ARG A 53 -13.00 1.88 -4.23
CA ARG A 53 -13.22 1.55 -5.65
C ARG A 53 -12.92 2.73 -6.58
N ASP A 54 -13.26 3.95 -6.17
CA ASP A 54 -13.05 5.14 -6.98
C ASP A 54 -11.57 5.49 -7.12
N ILE A 55 -10.77 5.20 -6.08
CA ILE A 55 -9.31 5.32 -6.13
C ILE A 55 -8.73 4.21 -7.00
N LEU A 56 -9.15 2.96 -6.75
CA LEU A 56 -8.64 1.78 -7.45
C LEU A 56 -8.88 1.86 -8.97
N ASP A 57 -10.06 2.31 -9.38
CA ASP A 57 -10.46 2.36 -10.79
C ASP A 57 -9.81 3.52 -11.56
N LYS A 58 -9.20 4.49 -10.86
CA LYS A 58 -8.48 5.64 -11.44
C LYS A 58 -6.96 5.53 -11.33
N ALA A 59 -6.44 4.47 -10.71
CA ALA A 59 -5.02 4.31 -10.47
C ALA A 59 -4.26 4.02 -11.78
N ASP A 60 -3.08 4.61 -11.95
CA ASP A 60 -2.19 4.25 -13.05
C ASP A 60 -1.54 2.86 -12.84
N LEU A 61 -1.27 2.52 -11.57
CA LEU A 61 -0.61 1.29 -11.15
C LEU A 61 -1.16 0.79 -9.82
N VAL A 62 -1.51 -0.49 -9.76
CA VAL A 62 -1.88 -1.21 -8.55
C VAL A 62 -0.84 -2.29 -8.28
N VAL A 63 -0.25 -2.26 -7.08
CA VAL A 63 0.76 -3.22 -6.62
C VAL A 63 0.15 -4.06 -5.50
N THR A 64 0.01 -5.37 -5.71
CA THR A 64 -0.41 -6.31 -4.65
C THR A 64 0.82 -6.85 -3.94
N LEU A 65 0.84 -6.78 -2.60
CA LEU A 65 2.03 -7.07 -1.79
C LEU A 65 2.05 -8.47 -1.14
N CYS A 66 0.89 -9.11 -1.02
CA CYS A 66 0.78 -10.48 -0.51
C CYS A 66 -0.07 -11.33 -1.46
N GLY A 67 0.10 -12.66 -1.40
CA GLY A 67 -0.64 -13.58 -2.26
C GLY A 67 -2.16 -13.45 -2.08
N HIS A 68 -2.63 -13.32 -0.84
CA HIS A 68 -4.05 -13.12 -0.54
C HIS A 68 -4.60 -11.85 -1.21
N ALA A 69 -3.86 -10.74 -1.17
CA ALA A 69 -4.25 -9.52 -1.88
C ALA A 69 -4.25 -9.71 -3.39
N ASN A 70 -3.36 -10.54 -3.95
CA ASN A 70 -3.38 -10.83 -5.38
C ASN A 70 -4.66 -11.58 -5.80
N ASP A 71 -5.12 -12.50 -4.97
CA ASP A 71 -6.27 -13.37 -5.25
C ASP A 71 -7.62 -12.67 -5.01
N VAL A 72 -7.71 -11.81 -4.00
CA VAL A 72 -8.98 -11.21 -3.55
C VAL A 72 -9.15 -9.76 -4.00
N CYS A 73 -8.09 -9.10 -4.50
CA CYS A 73 -8.20 -7.71 -4.95
C CYS A 73 -9.21 -7.58 -6.10
N PRO A 74 -10.15 -6.62 -6.01
CA PRO A 74 -11.17 -6.42 -7.04
C PRO A 74 -10.58 -6.23 -8.43
N THR A 75 -11.32 -6.65 -9.45
CA THR A 75 -10.96 -6.38 -10.85
C THR A 75 -10.95 -4.88 -11.12
N THR A 76 -9.89 -4.42 -11.76
CA THR A 76 -9.70 -3.02 -12.16
C THR A 76 -10.00 -2.83 -13.65
N PRO A 77 -10.30 -1.61 -14.11
CA PRO A 77 -10.45 -1.29 -15.53
C PRO A 77 -9.18 -1.62 -16.34
N PRO A 78 -9.28 -1.84 -17.67
CA PRO A 78 -8.15 -2.25 -18.50
C PRO A 78 -6.97 -1.26 -18.58
N HIS A 79 -7.21 0.02 -18.29
CA HIS A 79 -6.18 1.05 -18.30
C HIS A 79 -5.30 1.02 -17.05
N VAL A 80 -5.78 0.41 -15.96
CA VAL A 80 -5.06 0.28 -14.70
C VAL A 80 -4.04 -0.84 -14.83
N LYS A 81 -2.75 -0.53 -14.70
CA LYS A 81 -1.70 -1.56 -14.70
C LYS A 81 -1.69 -2.28 -13.36
N ARG A 82 -1.61 -3.61 -13.39
CA ARG A 82 -1.50 -4.42 -12.17
C ARG A 82 -0.19 -5.19 -12.16
N VAL A 83 0.51 -5.14 -11.03
CA VAL A 83 1.70 -5.96 -10.77
C VAL A 83 1.61 -6.59 -9.39
N HIS A 84 2.24 -7.75 -9.23
CA HIS A 84 2.33 -8.44 -7.95
C HIS A 84 3.77 -8.46 -7.48
N TRP A 85 4.03 -7.88 -6.30
CA TRP A 85 5.32 -7.92 -5.61
C TRP A 85 5.12 -8.63 -4.27
N GLY A 86 5.25 -9.95 -4.29
CA GLY A 86 5.05 -10.77 -3.09
C GLY A 86 6.13 -10.54 -2.03
N PHE A 87 5.69 -10.23 -0.82
CA PHE A 87 6.50 -10.22 0.40
C PHE A 87 5.82 -11.11 1.45
N ASP A 88 6.62 -11.72 2.32
CA ASP A 88 6.11 -12.47 3.46
C ASP A 88 5.41 -11.54 4.45
N ASP A 89 4.35 -12.02 5.10
CA ASP A 89 3.66 -11.26 6.15
C ASP A 89 4.52 -11.27 7.43
N PRO A 90 4.97 -10.11 7.92
CA PRO A 90 5.77 -10.04 9.15
C PRO A 90 4.92 -10.14 10.43
N ALA A 91 3.59 -10.19 10.33
CA ALA A 91 2.66 -10.26 11.47
C ALA A 91 2.52 -11.68 12.04
#